data_AF-A0A9P7VK23-F1
#
_entry.id   AF-A0A9P7VK23-F1
#
_cell.length_a   1.000
_cell.length_b   1.000
_cell.length_c   1.000
_cell.angle_alpha   90.00
_cell.angle_beta   90.00
_cell.angle_gamma   90.00
#
_symmetry.space_group_name_H-M   'P 1'
#
loop_
_entity.id
_entity.type
_entity.pdbx_description
1 polymer ?
#
loop_
_entity_poly.entity_id
_entity_poly.type
_entity_poly.pdbx_seq_one_letter_code
_entity_poly.pdbx_strand_id
1 'polypeptide(L)'
;MPTAVLEACSACAMDLNLGHYYRVVSAMDFSIPVNIVPFIAGNLLPSPSDRIEIDQSLERLEMNARCFEEILAHQQNAISHITLILKQYEAVYAKTLSEHLRVQEIMDQHKYAFSSPIRSLPDDLLAVIFELAGPNAASTDQFPWVATRVCNQWRAVARSHPILWATFRLSTDDHRFSVFDTNRRHADEFPLDSLDRRQIIEKKKFHLLSITKNIINKALDFSKNVPLTLSFTARSSQYKSDCGLE
;
A
#
# COMPACT_ATOMS: atom_id res chain seq x y z
N MET A 1 -3.11 -6.39 -41.77
CA MET A 1 -2.72 -7.81 -41.87
C MET A 1 -1.73 -8.09 -40.76
N PRO A 2 -2.15 -8.51 -39.55
CA PRO A 2 -1.24 -8.92 -38.50
C PRO A 2 -1.03 -10.44 -38.57
N THR A 3 0.23 -10.85 -38.71
CA THR A 3 0.70 -12.23 -38.61
C THR A 3 0.52 -12.71 -37.17
N ALA A 4 -0.42 -13.64 -36.97
CA ALA A 4 -0.59 -14.36 -35.72
C ALA A 4 0.61 -15.30 -35.52
N VAL A 5 1.43 -14.99 -34.52
CA VAL A 5 2.40 -15.93 -33.96
C VAL A 5 1.57 -16.96 -33.21
N LEU A 6 1.43 -18.16 -33.80
CA LEU A 6 0.88 -19.34 -33.12
C LEU A 6 1.79 -19.65 -31.92
N GLU A 7 1.40 -19.17 -30.74
CA GLU A 7 1.94 -19.66 -29.48
C GLU A 7 1.64 -21.16 -29.40
N ALA A 8 2.67 -21.98 -29.59
CA ALA A 8 2.56 -23.42 -29.42
C ALA A 8 2.14 -23.70 -27.97
N CYS A 9 1.02 -24.40 -27.80
CA CYS A 9 0.50 -24.68 -26.46
C CYS A 9 1.50 -25.53 -25.66
N SER A 10 1.75 -25.16 -24.40
CA SER A 10 2.78 -25.81 -23.56
C SER A 10 2.52 -27.31 -23.33
N ALA A 11 1.25 -27.70 -23.25
CA ALA A 11 0.84 -29.11 -23.18
C ALA A 11 1.16 -29.87 -24.49
N CYS A 12 0.96 -29.20 -25.63
CA CYS A 12 1.24 -29.72 -26.95
C CYS A 12 2.75 -29.93 -27.18
N ALA A 13 3.60 -29.06 -26.59
CA ALA A 13 5.05 -29.18 -26.62
C ALA A 13 5.58 -30.31 -25.69
N MET A 14 4.93 -30.55 -24.56
CA MET A 14 5.23 -31.68 -23.65
C MET A 14 4.93 -33.03 -24.31
N ASP A 15 3.79 -33.17 -24.97
CA ASP A 15 3.42 -34.40 -25.70
C ASP A 15 4.38 -34.68 -26.87
N LEU A 16 4.85 -33.64 -27.55
CA LEU A 16 5.83 -33.79 -28.63
C LEU A 16 7.17 -34.33 -28.11
N ASN A 17 7.62 -33.87 -26.93
CA ASN A 17 8.86 -34.33 -26.28
C ASN A 17 8.74 -35.78 -25.77
N LEU A 18 7.58 -36.16 -25.24
CA LEU A 18 7.29 -37.55 -24.85
C LEU A 18 7.24 -38.49 -26.06
N GLY A 19 6.64 -38.05 -27.18
CA GLY A 19 6.64 -38.78 -28.44
C GLY A 19 8.04 -38.94 -29.04
N HIS A 20 8.90 -37.92 -28.90
CA HIS A 20 10.32 -38.02 -29.25
C HIS A 20 11.03 -39.05 -28.38
N TYR A 21 10.86 -38.99 -27.06
CA TYR A 21 11.47 -39.93 -26.13
C TYR A 21 11.05 -41.38 -26.39
N TYR A 22 9.75 -41.65 -26.63
CA TYR A 22 9.26 -42.99 -26.97
C TYR A 22 9.81 -43.52 -28.30
N ARG A 23 9.98 -42.66 -29.31
CA ARG A 23 10.63 -43.04 -30.58
C ARG A 23 12.08 -43.43 -30.38
N VAL A 24 12.79 -42.69 -29.54
CA VAL A 24 14.20 -42.97 -29.21
C VAL A 24 14.31 -44.30 -28.48
N VAL A 25 13.50 -44.51 -27.44
CA VAL A 25 13.51 -45.76 -26.65
C VAL A 25 13.12 -46.97 -27.49
N SER A 26 12.22 -46.81 -28.46
CA SER A 26 11.78 -47.90 -29.34
C SER A 26 12.75 -48.21 -30.48
N ALA A 27 13.68 -47.31 -30.81
CA ALA A 27 14.67 -47.48 -31.89
C ALA A 27 16.00 -48.09 -31.41
N MET A 28 16.21 -48.17 -30.09
CA MET A 28 17.49 -48.59 -29.51
C MET A 28 17.50 -50.09 -29.18
N ASP A 29 17.72 -50.94 -30.19
CA ASP A 29 18.24 -52.30 -29.94
C ASP A 29 19.77 -52.23 -29.90
N PHE A 30 20.35 -52.49 -28.73
CA PHE A 30 21.80 -52.45 -28.47
C PHE A 30 22.50 -53.77 -28.79
N SER A 31 21.75 -54.77 -29.25
CA SER A 31 22.31 -56.07 -29.58
C SER A 31 23.16 -55.93 -30.84
N ILE A 32 24.46 -56.21 -30.72
CA ILE A 32 25.30 -56.50 -31.88
C ILE A 32 24.99 -57.96 -32.22
N PRO A 33 24.29 -58.27 -33.32
CA PRO A 33 23.93 -59.65 -33.64
C PRO A 33 25.15 -60.50 -33.98
N VAL A 34 26.31 -59.87 -34.23
CA VAL A 34 27.59 -60.54 -34.50
C VAL A 34 28.49 -60.51 -33.27
N ASN A 35 28.92 -61.69 -32.82
CA ASN A 35 29.95 -61.80 -31.78
C ASN A 35 31.32 -61.41 -32.37
N ILE A 36 31.84 -60.26 -31.98
CA ILE A 36 33.10 -59.69 -32.46
C ILE A 36 34.36 -60.26 -31.78
N VAL A 37 34.20 -60.96 -30.64
CA VAL A 37 35.30 -61.48 -29.83
C VAL A 37 36.25 -62.42 -30.62
N PRO A 38 35.77 -63.33 -31.50
CA PRO A 38 36.65 -64.20 -32.28
C PRO A 38 37.53 -63.46 -33.29
N PHE A 39 37.08 -62.34 -33.84
CA PHE A 39 37.87 -61.53 -34.78
C PHE A 39 38.96 -60.74 -34.06
N ILE A 40 38.65 -60.26 -32.85
CA ILE A 40 39.57 -59.45 -32.04
C ILE A 40 40.62 -60.34 -31.35
N ALA A 41 40.21 -61.47 -30.77
CA ALA A 41 41.10 -62.34 -29.99
C ALA A 41 41.75 -63.45 -30.83
N GLY A 42 41.12 -63.88 -31.92
CA GLY A 42 41.55 -65.00 -32.75
C GLY A 42 42.23 -64.64 -34.07
N ASN A 43 42.36 -63.35 -34.40
CA ASN A 43 42.85 -62.87 -35.71
C ASN A 43 42.10 -63.47 -36.92
N LEU A 44 40.83 -63.84 -36.75
CA LEU A 44 39.99 -64.35 -37.84
C LEU A 44 39.54 -63.19 -38.73
N LEU A 45 39.59 -63.37 -40.05
CA LEU A 45 39.03 -62.39 -40.97
C LEU A 45 37.50 -62.49 -40.99
N PRO A 46 36.76 -61.39 -40.77
CA PRO A 46 35.31 -61.39 -40.86
C PRO A 46 34.85 -61.62 -42.31
N SER A 47 33.77 -62.38 -42.47
CA SER A 47 33.13 -62.61 -43.76
C SER A 47 32.54 -61.30 -44.32
N PRO A 48 32.25 -61.21 -45.62
CA PRO A 48 31.61 -60.02 -46.19
C PRO A 48 30.29 -59.65 -45.51
N SER A 49 29.53 -60.65 -45.05
CA SER A 49 28.26 -60.43 -44.33
C SER A 49 28.49 -59.89 -42.92
N ASP A 50 29.52 -60.38 -42.22
CA ASP A 50 29.88 -59.88 -40.89
C ASP A 50 30.33 -58.42 -40.95
N ARG A 51 31.08 -58.04 -42.00
CA ARG A 51 31.53 -56.65 -42.20
C ARG A 51 30.36 -55.69 -42.38
N ILE A 52 29.39 -56.05 -43.21
CA ILE A 52 28.19 -55.23 -43.44
C ILE A 52 27.40 -55.05 -42.14
N GLU A 53 27.24 -56.13 -41.36
CA GLU A 53 26.50 -56.06 -40.10
C GLU A 53 27.24 -55.25 -39.02
N ILE A 54 28.58 -55.34 -38.98
CA ILE A 54 29.42 -54.51 -38.11
C ILE A 54 29.29 -53.03 -38.49
N ASP A 55 29.37 -52.69 -39.78
CA ASP A 55 29.21 -51.31 -40.26
C ASP A 55 27.82 -50.75 -39.92
N GLN A 56 26.75 -51.53 -40.15
CA GLN A 56 25.39 -51.14 -39.78
C GLN A 56 25.19 -51.01 -38.27
N SER A 57 25.89 -51.82 -37.46
CA SER A 57 25.85 -51.71 -36.00
C SER A 57 26.58 -50.46 -35.51
N LEU A 58 27.67 -50.08 -36.18
CA LEU A 58 28.42 -48.85 -35.88
C LEU A 58 27.58 -47.61 -36.20
N GLU A 59 26.93 -47.56 -37.37
CA GLU A 59 26.03 -46.46 -37.74
C GLU A 59 24.86 -46.32 -36.75
N ARG A 60 24.27 -47.44 -36.30
CA ARG A 60 23.24 -47.45 -35.26
C ARG A 60 23.78 -46.87 -33.95
N LEU A 61 24.98 -47.26 -33.54
CA LEU A 61 25.60 -46.78 -32.31
C LEU A 61 25.90 -45.27 -32.36
N GLU A 62 26.37 -44.76 -33.50
CA GLU A 62 26.61 -43.33 -33.71
C GLU A 62 25.30 -42.51 -33.68
N MET A 63 24.23 -43.04 -34.28
CA MET A 63 22.90 -42.43 -34.19
C MET A 63 22.42 -42.37 -32.74
N ASN A 64 22.61 -43.45 -31.99
CA ASN A 64 22.22 -43.55 -30.60
C ASN A 64 23.02 -42.59 -29.71
N ALA A 65 24.34 -42.48 -29.93
CA ALA A 65 25.19 -41.55 -29.21
C ALA A 65 24.73 -40.10 -29.38
N ARG A 66 24.45 -39.67 -30.62
CA ARG A 66 23.88 -38.34 -30.91
C ARG A 66 22.55 -38.12 -30.20
N CYS A 67 21.70 -39.14 -30.21
CA CYS A 67 20.40 -39.05 -29.56
C CYS A 67 20.51 -38.91 -28.03
N PHE A 68 21.46 -39.60 -27.40
CA PHE A 68 21.72 -39.43 -25.97
C PHE A 68 22.20 -38.02 -25.64
N GLU A 69 23.07 -37.42 -26.46
CA GLU A 69 23.51 -36.04 -26.26
C GLU A 69 22.34 -35.05 -26.33
N GLU A 70 21.42 -35.24 -27.27
CA GLU A 70 20.20 -34.42 -27.36
C GLU A 70 19.32 -34.55 -26.11
N ILE A 71 19.12 -35.78 -25.61
CA ILE A 71 18.36 -36.02 -24.37
C ILE A 71 19.04 -35.35 -23.18
N LEU A 72 20.36 -35.48 -23.03
CA LEU A 72 21.10 -34.86 -21.95
C LEU A 72 21.02 -33.34 -22.01
N ALA A 73 21.15 -32.75 -23.21
CA ALA A 73 21.01 -31.31 -23.42
C ALA A 73 19.59 -30.82 -23.05
N HIS A 74 18.57 -31.58 -23.45
CA HIS A 74 17.18 -31.27 -23.12
C HIS A 74 16.94 -31.32 -21.60
N GLN A 75 17.41 -32.37 -20.93
CA GLN A 75 17.30 -32.48 -19.47
C GLN A 75 18.05 -31.36 -18.74
N GLN A 76 19.25 -31.00 -19.21
CA GLN A 76 20.02 -29.91 -18.63
C GLN A 76 19.28 -28.58 -18.74
N ASN A 77 18.62 -28.31 -19.88
CA ASN A 77 17.78 -27.12 -20.05
C ASN A 77 16.59 -27.14 -19.09
N ALA A 78 15.88 -28.26 -18.98
CA ALA A 78 14.75 -28.41 -18.06
C ALA A 78 15.15 -28.16 -16.59
N ILE A 79 16.29 -28.71 -16.16
CA ILE A 79 16.84 -28.48 -14.81
C ILE A 79 17.16 -27.00 -14.61
N SER A 80 17.82 -26.36 -15.57
CA SER A 80 18.11 -24.92 -15.51
C SER A 80 16.84 -24.07 -15.42
N HIS A 81 15.80 -24.43 -16.16
CA HIS A 81 14.50 -23.75 -16.13
C HIS A 81 13.80 -23.89 -14.77
N ILE A 82 13.74 -25.09 -14.20
CA ILE A 82 13.16 -25.32 -12.86
C ILE A 82 13.93 -24.55 -11.79
N THR A 83 15.27 -24.53 -11.89
CA THR A 83 16.14 -23.80 -10.96
C THR A 83 15.84 -22.30 -10.99
N LEU A 84 15.60 -21.75 -12.19
CA LEU A 84 15.22 -20.36 -12.35
C LEU A 84 13.86 -20.06 -11.68
N ILE A 85 12.86 -20.93 -11.89
CA ILE A 85 11.54 -20.77 -11.28
C ILE A 85 11.63 -20.78 -9.75
N LEU A 86 12.39 -21.72 -9.17
CA LEU A 86 12.57 -21.80 -7.72
C LEU A 86 13.18 -20.51 -7.16
N LYS A 87 14.22 -19.96 -7.81
CA LYS A 87 14.81 -18.67 -7.40
C LYS A 87 13.82 -17.52 -7.46
N GLN A 88 12.98 -17.48 -8.50
CA GLN A 88 11.94 -16.45 -8.61
C GLN A 88 10.92 -16.58 -7.48
N TYR A 89 10.49 -17.81 -7.17
CA TYR A 89 9.54 -18.07 -6.10
C TYR A 89 10.10 -17.67 -4.73
N GLU A 90 11.37 -18.01 -4.44
CA GLU A 90 12.06 -17.60 -3.22
C GLU A 90 12.13 -16.07 -3.07
N ALA A 91 12.44 -15.35 -4.15
CA ALA A 91 12.48 -13.89 -4.14
C ALA A 91 11.10 -13.27 -3.88
N VAL A 92 10.05 -13.81 -4.50
CA VAL A 92 8.67 -13.37 -4.26
C VAL A 92 8.26 -13.66 -2.81
N TYR A 93 8.56 -14.85 -2.31
CA TYR A 93 8.23 -15.23 -0.93
C TYR A 93 8.93 -14.32 0.09
N ALA A 94 10.22 -14.05 -0.10
CA ALA A 94 10.98 -13.15 0.77
C ALA A 94 10.37 -11.74 0.81
N LYS A 95 9.94 -11.23 -0.35
CA LYS A 95 9.24 -9.94 -0.45
C LYS A 95 7.93 -9.96 0.33
N THR A 96 7.06 -10.94 0.09
CA THR A 96 5.77 -11.06 0.77
C THR A 96 5.94 -11.18 2.28
N LEU A 97 6.93 -11.95 2.74
CA LEU A 97 7.22 -12.07 4.17
C LEU A 97 7.62 -10.71 4.78
N SER A 98 8.49 -9.95 4.10
CA SER A 98 8.88 -8.61 4.56
C SER A 98 7.69 -7.64 4.64
N GLU A 99 6.78 -7.71 3.66
CA GLU A 99 5.57 -6.90 3.65
C GLU A 99 4.63 -7.29 4.79
N HIS A 100 4.48 -8.58 5.05
CA HIS A 100 3.66 -9.08 6.15
C HIS A 100 4.19 -8.61 7.52
N LEU A 101 5.50 -8.75 7.75
CA LEU A 101 6.15 -8.26 8.98
C LEU A 101 5.98 -6.75 9.15
N ARG A 102 6.12 -5.97 8.08
CA ARG A 102 5.90 -4.52 8.11
C ARG A 102 4.46 -4.17 8.49
N VAL A 103 3.48 -4.87 7.92
CA VAL A 103 2.06 -4.65 8.25
C VAL A 103 1.80 -5.01 9.72
N GLN A 104 2.33 -6.14 10.18
CA GLN A 104 2.21 -6.57 11.56
C GLN A 104 2.81 -5.55 12.53
N GLU A 105 4.01 -5.04 12.24
CA GLU A 105 4.64 -3.99 13.06
C GLU A 105 3.76 -2.74 13.16
N ILE A 106 3.20 -2.28 12.03
CA ILE A 106 2.28 -1.13 12.02
C ILE A 106 1.03 -1.42 12.86
N MET A 107 0.47 -2.63 12.75
CA MET A 107 -0.69 -3.05 13.54
C MET A 107 -0.38 -3.07 15.03
N ASP A 108 0.77 -3.61 15.42
CA ASP A 108 1.20 -3.70 16.82
C ASP A 108 1.49 -2.32 17.42
N GLN A 109 2.16 -1.44 16.68
CA GLN A 109 2.39 -0.04 17.08
C GLN A 109 1.09 0.70 17.35
N HIS A 110 0.06 0.47 16.53
CA HIS A 110 -1.23 1.14 16.64
C HIS A 110 -2.30 0.32 17.36
N LYS A 111 -1.94 -0.78 18.00
CA LYS A 111 -2.88 -1.71 18.63
C LYS A 111 -3.84 -1.03 19.61
N TYR A 112 -3.36 -0.07 20.39
CA TYR A 112 -4.19 0.67 21.35
C TYR A 112 -5.15 1.66 20.69
N ALA A 113 -4.77 2.28 19.57
CA ALA A 113 -5.70 3.05 18.75
C ALA A 113 -6.75 2.10 18.14
N PHE A 114 -6.25 0.97 17.61
CA PHE A 114 -6.84 -0.34 17.30
C PHE A 114 -7.90 -0.91 18.25
N SER A 115 -7.82 -0.62 19.54
CA SER A 115 -8.66 -1.22 20.56
C SER A 115 -9.33 -0.20 21.48
N SER A 116 -9.20 1.10 21.16
CA SER A 116 -9.81 2.16 21.96
C SER A 116 -11.33 1.94 22.10
N PRO A 117 -11.88 1.86 23.33
CA PRO A 117 -13.30 1.64 23.59
C PRO A 117 -14.23 2.65 22.89
N ILE A 118 -13.71 3.83 22.57
CA ILE A 118 -14.48 4.90 21.94
C ILE A 118 -14.86 4.59 20.49
N ARG A 119 -14.18 3.64 19.82
CA ARG A 119 -14.52 3.16 18.47
C ARG A 119 -15.54 2.02 18.47
N SER A 120 -15.78 1.40 19.62
CA SER A 120 -16.87 0.42 19.79
C SER A 120 -18.18 1.06 20.24
N LEU A 121 -18.20 2.38 20.49
CA LEU A 121 -19.44 3.08 20.84
C LEU A 121 -20.34 3.22 19.61
N PRO A 122 -21.64 2.93 19.75
CA PRO A 122 -22.66 3.31 18.77
C PRO A 122 -22.66 4.82 18.52
N ASP A 123 -23.05 5.19 17.30
CA ASP A 123 -23.11 6.58 16.86
C ASP A 123 -24.02 7.45 17.76
N ASP A 124 -25.11 6.88 18.28
CA ASP A 124 -26.03 7.58 19.19
C ASP A 124 -25.36 7.96 20.52
N LEU A 125 -24.51 7.07 21.07
CA LEU A 125 -23.78 7.37 22.31
C LEU A 125 -22.68 8.39 22.05
N LEU A 126 -22.02 8.33 20.89
CA LEU A 126 -21.06 9.36 20.48
C LEU A 126 -21.73 10.73 20.35
N ALA A 127 -22.94 10.79 19.80
CA ALA A 127 -23.70 12.03 19.69
C ALA A 127 -24.00 12.65 21.06
N VAL A 128 -24.47 11.85 22.02
CA VAL A 128 -24.72 12.32 23.39
C VAL A 128 -23.43 12.86 24.03
N ILE A 129 -22.31 12.16 23.87
CA ILE A 129 -21.00 12.62 24.36
C ILE A 129 -20.62 13.94 23.70
N PHE A 130 -20.87 14.11 22.40
CA PHE A 130 -20.52 15.31 21.66
C PHE A 130 -21.33 16.53 22.11
N GLU A 131 -22.62 16.34 22.41
CA GLU A 131 -23.45 17.40 22.97
C GLU A 131 -22.98 17.82 24.37
N LEU A 132 -22.59 16.85 25.21
CA LEU A 132 -22.04 17.11 26.55
C LEU A 132 -20.67 17.77 26.51
N ALA A 133 -19.85 17.46 25.51
CA ALA A 133 -18.52 18.06 25.33
C ALA A 133 -18.58 19.56 24.95
N GLY A 134 -19.75 20.05 24.54
CA GLY A 134 -20.03 21.47 24.34
C GLY A 134 -20.19 21.83 22.85
N PRO A 135 -21.42 22.16 22.40
CA PRO A 135 -21.64 22.67 21.05
C PRO A 135 -21.11 24.11 20.99
N ASN A 136 -19.96 24.32 20.36
CA ASN A 136 -19.46 25.66 20.05
C ASN A 136 -18.75 25.64 18.70
N ALA A 137 -19.36 26.19 17.66
CA ALA A 137 -18.77 26.24 16.33
C ALA A 137 -17.96 27.51 16.06
N ALA A 138 -17.83 28.39 17.06
CA ALA A 138 -17.24 29.73 16.91
C ALA A 138 -15.79 29.74 16.42
N SER A 139 -15.00 28.71 16.73
CA SER A 139 -13.59 28.65 16.34
C SER A 139 -13.14 27.21 16.07
N THR A 140 -12.13 27.04 15.21
CA THR A 140 -11.63 25.72 14.76
C THR A 140 -10.94 24.87 15.82
N ASP A 141 -10.65 25.45 16.98
CA ASP A 141 -10.13 24.78 18.18
C ASP A 141 -11.24 24.20 19.06
N GLN A 142 -12.50 24.57 18.80
CA GLN A 142 -13.64 24.10 19.56
C GLN A 142 -14.04 22.67 19.17
N PHE A 143 -14.74 22.02 20.08
CA PHE A 143 -15.05 20.60 20.01
C PHE A 143 -15.64 20.12 18.66
N PRO A 144 -16.64 20.78 18.04
CA PRO A 144 -17.21 20.31 16.77
C PRO A 144 -16.16 20.19 15.67
N TRP A 145 -15.22 21.13 15.61
CA TRP A 145 -14.14 21.13 14.62
C TRP A 145 -13.09 20.08 14.94
N VAL A 146 -12.73 19.92 16.21
CA VAL A 146 -11.78 18.88 16.67
C VAL A 146 -12.36 17.50 16.37
N ALA A 147 -13.64 17.25 16.65
CA ALA A 147 -14.30 15.98 16.41
C ALA A 147 -14.25 15.54 14.95
N THR A 148 -14.33 16.49 14.00
CA THR A 148 -14.19 16.17 12.56
C THR A 148 -12.78 15.72 12.14
N ARG A 149 -11.77 15.89 13.00
CA ARG A 149 -10.36 15.55 12.70
C ARG A 149 -9.89 14.26 13.37
N VAL A 150 -10.66 13.68 14.29
CA VAL A 150 -10.27 12.48 15.05
C VAL A 150 -10.25 11.22 14.19
N CYS A 151 -11.42 10.80 13.67
CA CYS A 151 -11.54 9.62 12.81
C CYS A 151 -12.74 9.74 11.86
N ASN A 152 -12.91 8.77 10.96
CA ASN A 152 -14.01 8.80 9.99
C ASN A 152 -15.39 8.72 10.66
N GLN A 153 -15.54 7.90 11.70
CA GLN A 153 -16.80 7.74 12.43
C GLN A 153 -17.17 9.04 13.16
N TRP A 154 -16.27 9.61 13.95
CA TRP A 154 -16.51 10.88 14.66
C TRP A 154 -16.85 12.02 13.70
N ARG A 155 -16.19 12.06 12.54
CA ARG A 155 -16.50 13.04 11.51
C ARG A 155 -17.91 12.87 10.94
N ALA A 156 -18.35 11.64 10.72
CA ALA A 156 -19.70 11.35 10.25
C ALA A 156 -20.73 11.74 11.32
N VAL A 157 -20.54 11.31 12.57
CA VAL A 157 -21.41 11.64 13.71
C VAL A 157 -21.47 13.16 13.89
N ALA A 158 -20.33 13.85 13.98
CA ALA A 158 -20.30 15.30 14.17
C ALA A 158 -21.05 16.05 13.05
N ARG A 159 -20.91 15.66 11.78
CA ARG A 159 -21.63 16.29 10.65
C ARG A 159 -23.12 15.97 10.60
N SER A 160 -23.51 14.79 11.09
CA SER A 160 -24.91 14.36 11.10
C SER A 160 -25.74 15.04 12.20
N HIS A 161 -25.08 15.59 13.23
CA HIS A 161 -25.71 16.24 14.38
C HIS A 161 -25.65 17.78 14.26
N PRO A 162 -26.69 18.43 13.72
CA PRO A 162 -26.63 19.85 13.36
C PRO A 162 -26.57 20.77 14.59
N ILE A 163 -27.02 20.30 15.75
CA ILE A 163 -27.04 21.06 17.01
C ILE A 163 -25.63 21.46 17.48
N LEU A 164 -24.62 20.64 17.14
CA LEU A 164 -23.21 20.90 17.40
C LEU A 164 -22.70 22.15 16.67
N TRP A 165 -23.31 22.46 15.53
CA TRP A 165 -22.90 23.53 14.63
C TRP A 165 -23.75 24.79 14.76
N ALA A 166 -24.92 24.69 15.39
CA ALA A 166 -25.86 25.79 15.56
C ALA A 166 -25.53 26.72 16.74
N THR A 167 -24.60 26.33 17.62
CA THR A 167 -24.28 27.11 18.83
C THR A 167 -22.94 27.85 18.66
N PHE A 168 -22.95 29.16 18.89
CA PHE A 168 -21.76 30.01 18.89
C PHE A 168 -21.67 30.74 20.23
N ARG A 169 -20.67 30.38 21.02
CA ARG A 169 -20.36 31.04 22.29
C ARG A 169 -19.10 31.88 22.12
N LEU A 170 -19.27 33.20 22.20
CA LEU A 170 -18.20 34.18 22.00
C LEU A 170 -17.81 34.76 23.37
N SER A 171 -16.56 34.55 23.78
CA SER A 171 -16.01 35.13 25.01
C SER A 171 -15.21 36.39 24.71
N THR A 172 -15.42 37.46 25.48
CA THR A 172 -14.66 38.72 25.32
C THR A 172 -13.17 38.59 25.66
N ASP A 173 -12.82 37.59 26.47
CA ASP A 173 -11.45 37.26 26.87
C ASP A 173 -10.74 36.33 25.88
N ASP A 174 -11.44 35.85 24.84
CA ASP A 174 -10.82 35.00 23.85
C ASP A 174 -9.92 35.87 22.96
N HIS A 175 -8.66 36.01 23.38
CA HIS A 175 -7.63 36.70 22.61
C HIS A 175 -7.45 36.12 21.20
N ARG A 176 -8.06 34.96 20.90
CA ARG A 176 -8.15 34.36 19.55
C ARG A 176 -9.17 35.06 18.64
N PHE A 177 -10.15 35.77 19.20
CA PHE A 177 -10.96 36.76 18.50
C PHE A 177 -10.35 38.17 18.57
N SER A 178 -9.31 38.37 19.37
CA SER A 178 -8.50 39.57 19.22
C SER A 178 -7.79 39.49 17.88
N VAL A 179 -7.87 40.60 17.17
CA VAL A 179 -7.34 40.85 15.83
C VAL A 179 -5.79 40.75 15.78
N PHE A 180 -5.14 40.19 16.81
CA PHE A 180 -3.70 40.22 17.04
C PHE A 180 -3.18 38.93 17.73
N ASP A 181 -3.21 37.79 17.05
CA ASP A 181 -2.37 36.65 17.48
C ASP A 181 -1.89 35.83 16.28
N THR A 182 -0.87 36.35 15.59
CA THR A 182 -0.05 35.55 14.66
C THR A 182 1.43 35.63 14.99
N ASN A 183 1.84 35.78 16.25
CA ASN A 183 3.28 35.81 16.58
C ASN A 183 3.57 35.06 17.88
N ARG A 184 3.79 33.75 17.77
CA ARG A 184 4.67 33.04 18.71
C ARG A 184 5.52 32.02 17.99
N ARG A 185 6.46 32.53 17.18
CA ARG A 185 7.77 31.97 16.79
C ARG A 185 8.41 32.95 15.80
N HIS A 186 9.67 33.33 16.05
CA HIS A 186 10.46 34.38 15.38
C HIS A 186 10.27 35.80 15.94
N ALA A 187 10.92 36.04 17.07
CA ALA A 187 11.71 37.25 17.20
C ALA A 187 12.84 37.16 16.15
N ASP A 188 12.95 38.18 15.29
CA ASP A 188 14.19 38.76 14.77
C ASP A 188 13.81 39.93 13.85
N GLU A 189 13.86 41.12 14.45
CA GLU A 189 14.43 42.36 13.94
C GLU A 189 14.43 42.61 12.41
N PHE A 190 13.45 43.42 11.93
CA PHE A 190 13.60 44.25 10.74
C PHE A 190 12.92 45.61 10.97
N PRO A 191 13.61 46.76 10.79
CA PRO A 191 12.97 48.07 10.81
C PRO A 191 12.25 48.29 9.48
N LEU A 192 10.94 48.02 9.45
CA LEU A 192 10.05 48.33 8.34
C LEU A 192 9.33 49.67 8.59
N ASP A 193 9.28 50.50 7.54
CA ASP A 193 8.60 51.79 7.53
C ASP A 193 7.11 51.67 7.90
N SER A 194 6.58 52.72 8.55
CA SER A 194 5.27 52.77 9.20
C SER A 194 4.08 52.53 8.26
N LEU A 195 4.24 52.80 6.97
CA LEU A 195 3.22 52.59 5.92
C LEU A 195 3.13 51.13 5.48
N ASP A 196 4.26 50.41 5.45
CA ASP A 196 4.30 48.99 5.06
C ASP A 196 3.65 48.12 6.16
N ARG A 197 3.84 48.54 7.42
CA ARG A 197 3.17 47.92 8.58
C ARG A 197 1.64 48.00 8.50
N ARG A 198 1.07 49.12 8.04
CA ARG A 198 -0.38 49.29 7.88
C ARG A 198 -0.94 48.39 6.78
N GLN A 199 -0.27 48.31 5.63
CA GLN A 199 -0.70 47.44 4.53
C GLN A 199 -0.62 45.95 4.90
N ILE A 200 0.41 45.54 5.64
CA ILE A 200 0.52 44.17 6.16
C ILE A 200 -0.60 43.88 7.18
N ILE A 201 -0.91 44.81 8.08
CA ILE A 201 -2.02 44.66 9.04
C ILE A 201 -3.36 44.54 8.32
N GLU A 202 -3.63 45.38 7.31
CA GLU A 202 -4.88 45.30 6.55
C GLU A 202 -5.00 44.01 5.74
N LYS A 203 -3.92 43.58 5.06
CA LYS A 203 -3.89 42.28 4.37
C LYS A 203 -4.12 41.11 5.33
N LYS A 204 -3.51 41.15 6.51
CA LYS A 204 -3.73 40.14 7.57
C LYS A 204 -5.16 40.17 8.09
N LYS A 205 -5.74 41.35 8.35
CA LYS A 205 -7.15 41.51 8.75
C LYS A 205 -8.09 40.93 7.69
N PHE A 206 -7.88 41.26 6.42
CA PHE A 206 -8.69 40.76 5.31
C PHE A 206 -8.60 39.22 5.18
N HIS A 207 -7.39 38.67 5.26
CA HIS A 207 -7.16 37.22 5.22
C HIS A 207 -7.83 36.50 6.40
N LEU A 208 -7.73 37.05 7.61
CA LEU A 208 -8.38 36.51 8.81
C LEU A 208 -9.92 36.60 8.72
N LEU A 209 -10.46 37.73 8.27
CA LEU A 209 -11.90 37.89 7.99
C LEU A 209 -12.39 36.85 6.98
N SER A 210 -11.61 36.56 5.95
CA SER A 210 -11.91 35.52 4.96
C SER A 210 -11.91 34.12 5.59
N ILE A 211 -10.92 33.80 6.44
CA ILE A 211 -10.87 32.53 7.18
C ILE A 211 -12.08 32.40 8.12
N THR A 212 -12.37 33.41 8.93
CA THR A 212 -13.50 33.41 9.88
C THR A 212 -14.83 33.29 9.14
N LYS A 213 -14.99 33.99 8.01
CA LYS A 213 -16.18 33.87 7.15
C LYS A 213 -16.34 32.45 6.61
N ASN A 214 -15.26 31.81 6.15
CA ASN A 214 -15.30 30.44 5.66
C ASN A 214 -15.64 29.43 6.76
N ILE A 215 -15.11 29.63 7.97
CA ILE A 215 -15.42 28.80 9.15
C ILE A 215 -16.91 28.93 9.50
N ILE A 216 -17.42 30.16 9.58
CA ILE A 216 -18.82 30.43 9.89
C ILE A 216 -19.73 29.83 8.81
N ASN A 217 -19.48 30.10 7.53
CA ASN A 217 -20.29 29.54 6.43
C ASN A 217 -20.35 28.02 6.50
N LYS A 218 -19.22 27.38 6.76
CA LYS A 218 -19.14 25.92 6.86
C LYS A 218 -19.85 25.37 8.10
N ALA A 219 -19.83 26.09 9.22
CA ALA A 219 -20.65 25.74 10.38
C ALA A 219 -22.14 25.88 10.05
N LEU A 220 -22.55 26.94 9.35
CA LEU A 220 -23.93 27.15 8.92
C LEU A 220 -24.42 26.05 7.97
N ASP A 221 -23.58 25.59 7.05
CA ASP A 221 -23.90 24.46 6.17
C ASP A 221 -24.22 23.18 6.98
N PHE A 222 -23.49 22.96 8.08
CA PHE A 222 -23.71 21.80 8.95
C PHE A 222 -24.87 21.98 9.94
N SER A 223 -25.21 23.21 10.33
CA SER A 223 -26.36 23.46 11.22
C SER A 223 -27.71 23.25 10.55
N LYS A 224 -27.76 23.26 9.20
CA LYS A 224 -28.97 23.04 8.40
C LYS A 224 -30.12 23.94 8.90
N ASN A 225 -31.27 23.35 9.24
CA ASN A 225 -32.48 24.08 9.66
C ASN A 225 -32.60 24.25 11.19
N VAL A 226 -31.54 23.99 11.96
CA VAL A 226 -31.58 24.13 13.43
C VAL A 226 -31.44 25.61 13.82
N PRO A 227 -32.25 26.11 14.78
CA PRO A 227 -32.13 27.48 15.26
C PRO A 227 -30.74 27.79 15.80
N LEU A 228 -30.17 28.91 15.33
CA LEU A 228 -28.85 29.34 15.77
C LEU A 228 -28.92 29.94 17.18
N THR A 229 -28.03 29.49 18.05
CA THR A 229 -27.87 30.04 19.41
C THR A 229 -26.58 30.85 19.45
N LEU A 230 -26.71 32.16 19.66
CA LEU A 230 -25.58 33.08 19.83
C LEU A 230 -25.56 33.55 21.30
N SER A 231 -24.45 33.30 21.99
CA SER A 231 -24.28 33.78 23.37
C SER A 231 -22.94 34.49 23.52
N PHE A 232 -22.98 35.66 24.19
CA PHE A 232 -21.79 36.44 24.49
C PHE A 232 -21.50 36.35 25.98
N THR A 233 -20.32 35.86 26.34
CA THR A 233 -19.86 35.81 27.72
C THR A 233 -18.82 36.90 27.93
N ALA A 234 -19.25 38.01 28.52
CA ALA A 234 -18.37 39.05 29.03
C ALA A 234 -17.93 38.67 30.45
N ARG A 235 -16.63 38.67 30.74
CA ARG A 235 -16.17 38.55 32.12
C ARG A 235 -16.58 39.83 32.84
N SER A 236 -17.54 39.74 33.76
CA SER A 236 -17.76 40.81 34.73
C SER A 236 -16.47 40.96 35.54
N SER A 237 -15.75 42.06 35.33
CA SER A 237 -14.65 42.45 36.21
C SER A 237 -15.20 42.61 37.61
N GLN A 238 -15.16 41.55 38.42
CA GLN A 238 -15.19 41.67 39.87
C GLN A 238 -13.87 42.35 40.27
N TYR A 239 -13.81 43.67 40.09
CA TYR A 239 -12.94 44.48 40.91
C TYR A 239 -13.44 44.31 42.34
N LYS A 240 -12.69 43.54 43.11
CA LYS A 240 -12.81 43.45 44.56
C LYS A 240 -12.40 44.82 45.11
N SER A 241 -13.34 45.77 45.06
CA SER A 241 -13.31 46.97 45.86
C SER A 241 -13.74 46.56 47.26
N ASP A 242 -12.78 46.23 48.12
CA ASP A 242 -12.92 46.44 49.55
C ASP A 242 -11.57 46.92 50.07
N CYS A 243 -11.43 48.25 49.99
CA CYS A 243 -10.62 49.01 50.92
C CYS A 243 -11.22 48.82 52.33
N GLY A 244 -10.35 48.63 53.32
CA GLY A 244 -10.76 48.47 54.70
C GLY A 244 -11.39 49.71 55.32
N LEU A 245 -12.14 49.48 56.40
CA LEU A 245 -12.42 50.43 57.47
C LEU A 245 -12.38 49.65 58.79
N GLU A 246 -11.42 50.07 59.63
CA GLU A 246 -11.32 50.05 61.11
C GLU A 246 -11.75 48.81 61.90
#